data_AF-A0A3N4JPM6-F1
#
_entry.id   AF-A0A3N4JPM6-F1
#
_cell.length_a   1.000
_cell.length_b   1.000
_cell.length_c   1.000
_cell.angle_alpha   90.00
_cell.angle_beta   90.00
_cell.angle_gamma   90.00
#
_symmetry.space_group_name_H-M   'P 1'
#
loop_
_entity.id
_entity.type
_entity.pdbx_description
1 polymer ?
#
loop_
_entity_poly.entity_id
_entity_poly.type
_entity_poly.pdbx_seq_one_letter_code
_entity_poly.pdbx_strand_id
1 'polypeptide(L)'
;SDTCSAKDEEGLFEYVDREELMVLGWIHTHPTQTCFMSSVDLHTHCSYQLMLPESIAIVCALRHQPSWGVFRLTDTPGVKTIMACRQSNLFHPHGELKVYTDVIRSGHVCEVREMGFDVVDLRKGGD
;
A
#
# COMPACT_ATOMS: atom_id res chain seq x y z
N SER A 1 2.23 16.90 4.71
CA SER A 1 2.18 15.73 5.61
C SER A 1 2.99 14.64 4.95
N ASP A 2 3.90 13.99 5.66
CA ASP A 2 4.72 12.88 5.15
C ASP A 2 4.03 11.51 5.33
N THR A 3 2.78 11.52 5.82
CA THR A 3 1.91 10.35 5.95
C THR A 3 0.50 10.69 5.46
N CYS A 4 -0.21 9.66 5.01
CA CYS A 4 -1.65 9.68 4.84
C CYS A 4 -2.26 8.61 5.74
N SER A 5 -3.42 8.89 6.33
CA SER A 5 -4.13 7.96 7.22
C SER A 5 -5.60 7.98 6.85
N ALA A 6 -6.22 6.81 6.76
CA ALA A 6 -7.66 6.70 6.62
C ALA A 6 -8.33 7.28 7.88
N LYS A 7 -9.31 8.17 7.70
CA LYS A 7 -10.01 8.84 8.81
C LYS A 7 -11.43 8.35 9.03
N ASP A 8 -12.03 7.73 8.01
CA ASP A 8 -13.42 7.26 7.99
C ASP A 8 -13.44 5.83 7.45
N GLU A 9 -12.86 4.91 8.21
CA GLU A 9 -12.77 3.49 7.84
C GLU A 9 -14.16 2.82 7.83
N GLU A 10 -15.10 3.31 8.66
CA GLU A 10 -16.49 2.85 8.69
C GLU A 10 -17.21 3.19 7.38
N GLY A 11 -17.10 4.44 6.90
CA GLY A 11 -17.69 4.81 5.61
C GLY A 11 -17.10 4.06 4.41
N LEU A 12 -15.80 3.76 4.44
CA LEU A 12 -15.17 2.90 3.44
C LEU A 12 -15.72 1.47 3.51
N PHE A 13 -15.85 0.91 4.71
CA PHE A 13 -16.39 -0.43 4.92
C PHE A 13 -17.84 -0.54 4.43
N GLU A 14 -18.71 0.40 4.81
CA GLU A 14 -20.11 0.44 4.36
C GLU A 14 -20.23 0.53 2.84
N TYR A 15 -19.38 1.34 2.20
CA TYR A 15 -19.35 1.44 0.74
C TYR A 15 -18.94 0.11 0.10
N VAL A 16 -17.83 -0.48 0.56
CA VAL A 16 -17.31 -1.75 0.02
C VAL A 16 -18.33 -2.88 0.18
N ASP A 17 -18.98 -2.97 1.33
CA ASP A 17 -20.01 -3.98 1.62
C ASP A 17 -21.24 -3.80 0.73
N ARG A 18 -21.78 -2.58 0.65
CA ARG A 18 -22.97 -2.28 -0.16
C ARG A 18 -22.77 -2.54 -1.65
N GLU A 19 -21.60 -2.21 -2.18
CA GLU A 19 -21.27 -2.40 -3.60
C GLU A 19 -20.69 -3.81 -3.89
N GLU A 20 -20.64 -4.70 -2.90
CA GLU A 20 -20.12 -6.07 -3.00
C GLU A 20 -18.67 -6.13 -3.56
N LEU A 21 -17.81 -5.20 -3.12
CA LEU A 21 -16.44 -5.05 -3.62
C LEU A 21 -15.42 -5.82 -2.77
N MET A 22 -14.29 -6.19 -3.38
CA MET A 22 -13.12 -6.73 -2.69
C MET A 22 -12.01 -5.70 -2.60
N VAL A 23 -11.37 -5.58 -1.42
CA VAL A 23 -10.20 -4.72 -1.22
C VAL A 23 -8.93 -5.46 -1.64
N LEU A 24 -8.40 -5.15 -2.82
CA LEU A 24 -7.23 -5.83 -3.38
C LEU A 24 -5.89 -5.17 -3.03
N GLY A 25 -5.91 -4.01 -2.38
CA GLY A 25 -4.71 -3.25 -2.09
C GLY A 25 -5.01 -1.77 -1.89
N TRP A 26 -3.96 -0.97 -1.99
CA TRP A 26 -4.05 0.47 -1.80
C TRP A 26 -2.98 1.20 -2.62
N ILE A 27 -3.21 2.49 -2.86
CA ILE A 27 -2.34 3.37 -3.62
C ILE A 27 -2.12 4.67 -2.87
N HIS A 28 -0.89 5.15 -2.81
CA HIS A 28 -0.56 6.47 -2.26
C HIS A 28 0.51 7.18 -3.07
N THR A 29 0.69 8.47 -2.79
CA THR A 29 1.69 9.30 -3.47
C THR A 29 2.85 9.62 -2.54
N HIS A 30 4.04 9.67 -3.12
CA HIS A 30 5.23 10.33 -2.58
C HIS A 30 5.43 11.63 -3.38
N PRO A 31 4.96 12.79 -2.87
CA PRO A 31 5.01 14.04 -3.63
C PRO A 31 6.44 14.52 -3.89
N THR A 32 7.37 14.22 -2.97
CA THR A 32 8.78 14.66 -3.03
C THR A 32 9.78 13.53 -2.84
N GLN A 33 9.38 12.40 -2.26
CA GLN A 33 10.23 11.24 -2.01
C GLN A 33 10.32 10.31 -3.22
N THR A 34 11.36 9.48 -3.28
CA THR A 34 11.55 8.47 -4.32
C THR A 34 10.52 7.33 -4.18
N CYS A 35 10.44 6.45 -5.19
CA CYS A 35 9.53 5.31 -5.19
C CYS A 35 10.09 4.16 -4.32
N PHE A 36 9.56 3.99 -3.11
CA PHE A 36 9.90 2.91 -2.17
C PHE A 36 8.80 2.73 -1.13
N MET A 37 8.81 1.61 -0.39
CA MET A 37 7.93 1.41 0.77
C MET A 37 8.59 1.96 2.04
N SER A 38 8.02 3.01 2.64
CA SER A 38 8.46 3.56 3.92
C SER A 38 8.09 2.65 5.09
N SER A 39 8.66 2.90 6.28
CA SER A 39 8.30 2.19 7.53
C SER A 39 6.79 2.18 7.76
N VAL A 40 6.13 3.31 7.57
CA VAL A 40 4.68 3.44 7.72
C VAL A 40 3.95 2.59 6.69
N ASP A 41 4.40 2.60 5.44
CA ASP A 41 3.79 1.83 4.36
C ASP A 41 3.92 0.32 4.61
N LEU A 42 5.07 -0.14 5.11
CA LEU A 42 5.31 -1.55 5.46
C LEU A 42 4.36 -2.02 6.56
N HIS A 43 4.18 -1.22 7.61
CA HIS A 43 3.27 -1.52 8.71
C HIS A 43 1.80 -1.51 8.27
N THR A 44 1.38 -0.50 7.48
CA THR A 44 0.03 -0.43 6.90
C THR A 44 -0.23 -1.65 6.01
N HIS A 45 0.67 -1.94 5.07
CA HIS A 45 0.48 -3.02 4.10
C HIS A 45 0.52 -4.41 4.74
N CYS A 46 1.20 -4.59 5.88
CA CYS A 46 1.21 -5.86 6.60
C CYS A 46 -0.20 -6.36 6.92
N SER A 47 -1.09 -5.48 7.41
CA SER A 47 -2.48 -5.86 7.70
C SER A 47 -3.23 -6.28 6.44
N TYR A 48 -3.10 -5.54 5.34
CA TYR A 48 -3.72 -5.89 4.06
C TYR A 48 -3.25 -7.25 3.54
N GLN A 49 -1.94 -7.52 3.58
CA GLN A 49 -1.37 -8.77 3.08
C GLN A 49 -1.69 -9.97 3.98
N LEU A 50 -1.94 -9.76 5.27
CA LEU A 50 -2.43 -10.80 6.18
C LEU A 50 -3.90 -11.17 5.89
N MET A 51 -4.72 -10.20 5.48
CA MET A 51 -6.11 -10.43 5.10
C MET A 51 -6.24 -11.05 3.70
N LEU A 52 -5.39 -10.61 2.76
CA LEU A 52 -5.33 -11.12 1.39
C LEU A 52 -3.86 -11.29 0.98
N PRO A 53 -3.34 -12.53 0.87
CA PRO A 53 -1.93 -12.78 0.50
C PRO A 53 -1.50 -12.13 -0.82
N GLU A 54 -2.43 -11.92 -1.75
CA GLU A 54 -2.23 -11.29 -3.05
C GLU A 54 -2.28 -9.75 -3.01
N SER A 55 -2.59 -9.14 -1.86
CA SER A 55 -2.72 -7.69 -1.74
C SER A 55 -1.46 -6.95 -2.16
N ILE A 56 -1.63 -5.78 -2.78
CA ILE A 56 -0.53 -4.92 -3.24
C ILE A 56 -0.59 -3.49 -2.70
N ALA A 57 0.58 -2.87 -2.61
CA ALA A 57 0.74 -1.44 -2.35
C ALA A 57 1.35 -0.76 -3.57
N ILE A 58 0.68 0.26 -4.10
CA ILE A 58 1.18 1.07 -5.21
C ILE A 58 1.70 2.40 -4.67
N VAL A 59 2.96 2.73 -4.96
CA VAL A 59 3.57 4.01 -4.59
C VAL A 59 3.77 4.84 -5.85
N CYS A 60 3.20 6.05 -5.89
CA CYS A 60 3.38 7.00 -6.98
C CYS A 60 4.36 8.12 -6.59
N ALA A 61 5.58 8.10 -7.13
CA ALA A 61 6.63 9.08 -6.87
C ALA A 61 6.65 10.18 -7.96
N LEU A 62 5.88 11.24 -7.74
CA LEU A 62 5.51 12.23 -8.78
C LEU A 62 6.70 13.00 -9.40
N ARG A 63 7.84 13.05 -8.71
CA ARG A 63 9.03 13.82 -9.11
C ARG A 63 10.26 12.96 -9.42
N HIS A 64 10.11 11.64 -9.45
CA HIS A 64 11.24 10.71 -9.53
C HIS A 64 11.02 9.63 -10.58
N GLN A 65 12.10 8.93 -10.93
CA GLN A 65 12.07 7.73 -11.77
C GLN A 65 12.58 6.52 -10.96
N PRO A 66 11.83 5.40 -10.89
CA PRO A 66 10.51 5.19 -11.51
C PRO A 66 9.43 6.08 -10.86
N SER A 67 8.42 6.46 -11.66
CA SER A 67 7.34 7.37 -11.24
C SER A 67 6.24 6.64 -10.46
N TRP A 68 6.23 5.32 -10.52
CA TRP A 68 5.41 4.46 -9.67
C TRP A 68 6.08 3.10 -9.49
N GLY A 69 5.61 2.33 -8.51
CA GLY A 69 6.04 0.96 -8.26
C GLY A 69 4.95 0.20 -7.53
N VAL A 70 4.92 -1.12 -7.72
CA VAL A 70 3.96 -2.02 -7.07
C VAL A 70 4.73 -2.98 -6.19
N PHE A 71 4.36 -3.02 -4.92
CA PHE A 71 5.11 -3.71 -3.90
C PHE A 71 4.23 -4.67 -3.10
N ARG A 72 4.89 -5.67 -2.52
CA ARG A 72 4.36 -6.52 -1.46
C ARG A 72 5.42 -6.78 -0.40
N LEU A 73 5.03 -7.14 0.81
CA LEU A 73 5.96 -7.77 1.76
C LEU A 73 6.40 -9.14 1.23
N THR A 74 7.65 -9.51 1.47
CA THR A 74 8.08 -10.88 1.23
C THR A 74 7.41 -11.80 2.25
N ASP A 75 6.93 -12.98 1.82
CA ASP A 75 6.22 -13.93 2.70
C ASP A 75 7.10 -14.34 3.90
N THR A 76 8.39 -14.52 3.63
CA THR A 76 9.46 -14.55 4.62
C THR A 76 10.70 -13.90 3.98
N PRO A 77 11.40 -13.00 4.68
CA PRO A 77 11.21 -12.61 6.08
C PRO A 77 10.19 -11.48 6.32
N GLY A 78 9.70 -10.79 5.29
CA GLY A 78 8.97 -9.52 5.38
C GLY A 78 7.79 -9.48 6.34
N VAL A 79 6.76 -10.28 6.10
CA VAL A 79 5.55 -10.32 6.93
C VAL A 79 5.91 -10.59 8.40
N LYS A 80 6.79 -11.56 8.67
CA LYS A 80 7.22 -11.90 10.02
C LYS A 80 8.00 -10.75 10.70
N THR A 81 8.87 -10.08 9.95
CA THR A 81 9.65 -8.93 10.46
C THR A 81 8.73 -7.80 10.91
N ILE A 82 7.72 -7.45 10.09
CA ILE A 82 6.80 -6.36 10.43
C ILE A 82 5.88 -6.75 11.59
N MET A 83 5.31 -7.97 11.58
CA MET A 83 4.47 -8.46 12.69
C MET A 83 5.21 -8.52 14.04
N ALA A 84 6.51 -8.79 14.03
CA ALA A 84 7.33 -8.84 15.24
C ALA A 84 7.84 -7.45 15.69
N CYS A 85 7.71 -6.42 14.86
CA CYS A 85 8.23 -5.09 15.18
C CYS A 85 7.41 -4.44 16.31
N ARG A 86 8.11 -3.81 17.26
CA ARG A 86 7.54 -3.10 18.43
C ARG A 86 8.08 -1.69 18.59
N GLN A 87 8.76 -1.16 17.58
CA GLN A 87 9.34 0.17 17.63
C GLN A 87 8.23 1.23 17.59
N SER A 88 8.32 2.24 18.46
CA SER A 88 7.31 3.30 18.59
C SER A 88 7.53 4.50 17.68
N ASN A 89 8.73 4.63 17.11
CA ASN A 89 9.06 5.73 16.19
C ASN A 89 8.28 5.56 14.89
N LEU A 90 7.71 6.65 14.36
CA LEU A 90 6.91 6.59 13.12
C LEU A 90 7.72 6.07 11.92
N PHE A 91 8.96 6.54 11.80
CA PHE A 91 9.92 6.08 10.80
C PHE A 91 11.08 5.39 11.48
N HIS A 92 11.30 4.13 11.15
CA HIS A 92 12.41 3.34 11.66
C HIS A 92 12.85 2.26 10.65
N PRO A 93 14.12 1.79 10.73
CA PRO A 93 14.60 0.71 9.87
C PRO A 93 14.13 -0.67 10.37
N HIS A 94 13.97 -1.61 9.43
CA HIS A 94 13.58 -3.01 9.68
C HIS A 94 14.69 -4.02 9.36
N GLY A 95 15.95 -3.64 9.58
CA GLY A 95 17.13 -4.46 9.34
C GLY A 95 17.53 -4.56 7.86
N GLU A 96 18.54 -5.38 7.56
CA GLU A 96 19.15 -5.51 6.22
C GLU A 96 18.43 -6.54 5.31
N LEU A 97 17.44 -7.24 5.84
CA LEU A 97 16.70 -8.25 5.09
C LEU A 97 15.78 -7.60 4.06
N LYS A 98 15.54 -8.26 2.92
CA LYS A 98 14.57 -7.82 1.91
C LYS A 98 13.13 -7.99 2.45
N VAL A 99 12.67 -6.99 3.21
CA VAL A 99 11.34 -6.98 3.85
C VAL A 99 10.21 -6.88 2.82
N TYR A 100 10.45 -6.24 1.69
CA TYR A 100 9.48 -6.11 0.61
C TYR A 100 10.14 -6.34 -0.75
N THR A 101 9.32 -6.55 -1.78
CA THR A 101 9.76 -6.77 -3.16
C THR A 101 8.83 -6.07 -4.15
N ASP A 102 9.35 -5.78 -5.33
CA ASP A 102 8.59 -5.35 -6.50
C ASP A 102 7.90 -6.58 -7.12
N VAL A 103 6.58 -6.50 -7.30
CA VAL A 103 5.77 -7.61 -7.85
C VAL A 103 5.72 -7.64 -9.37
N ILE A 104 5.98 -6.52 -10.06
CA ILE A 104 5.91 -6.41 -11.53
C ILE A 104 6.94 -7.35 -12.16
N ARG A 105 8.09 -7.50 -11.52
CA ARG A 105 9.20 -8.34 -12.02
C ARG A 105 9.10 -9.82 -11.63
N SER A 106 8.15 -10.20 -10.77
CA SER A 106 8.18 -11.53 -10.12
C SER A 106 6.84 -12.21 -9.88
N GLY A 107 5.68 -11.65 -10.30
CA GLY A 107 4.43 -12.03 -9.64
C GLY A 107 3.13 -12.06 -10.43
N HIS A 108 2.08 -12.21 -9.61
CA HIS A 108 0.66 -12.41 -9.87
C HIS A 108 -0.11 -11.15 -10.33
N VAL A 109 0.61 -10.06 -10.62
CA VAL A 109 0.05 -8.78 -11.07
C VAL A 109 0.50 -8.51 -12.49
N CYS A 110 -0.45 -8.14 -13.35
CA CYS A 110 -0.18 -7.76 -14.73
C CYS A 110 -0.73 -6.35 -14.99
N GLU A 111 0.11 -5.46 -15.52
CA GLU A 111 -0.32 -4.15 -15.98
C GLU A 111 -1.01 -4.29 -17.35
N VAL A 112 -2.24 -3.80 -17.45
CA VAL A 112 -3.04 -3.81 -18.68
C VAL A 112 -3.39 -2.38 -19.07
N ARG A 113 -3.29 -2.04 -20.36
CA ARG A 113 -3.45 -0.65 -20.84
C ARG A 113 -4.91 -0.25 -21.08
N GLU A 114 -5.80 -1.22 -21.28
CA GLU A 114 -7.17 -0.99 -21.75
C GLU A 114 -8.18 -1.70 -20.84
N MET A 115 -8.18 -1.31 -19.57
CA MET A 115 -9.20 -1.72 -18.60
C MET A 115 -9.94 -0.48 -18.11
N GLY A 116 -11.27 -0.48 -18.18
CA GLY A 116 -12.09 0.57 -17.59
C GLY A 116 -12.00 0.52 -16.06
N PHE A 117 -12.03 1.68 -15.41
CA PHE A 117 -12.08 1.79 -13.96
C PHE A 117 -12.98 2.97 -13.57
N ASP A 118 -13.63 2.84 -12.42
CA ASP A 118 -14.41 3.91 -11.80
C ASP A 118 -13.67 4.48 -10.59
N VAL A 119 -13.80 5.79 -10.39
CA VAL A 119 -13.22 6.49 -9.23
C VAL A 119 -14.36 7.04 -8.40
N VAL A 120 -14.40 6.64 -7.12
CA VAL A 120 -15.36 7.13 -6.15
C VAL A 120 -14.64 7.88 -5.06
N ASP A 121 -15.03 9.13 -4.86
CA ASP A 121 -14.49 10.01 -3.83
C ASP A 121 -15.41 10.05 -2.61
N LEU A 122 -14.96 9.45 -1.50
CA LEU A 122 -15.71 9.37 -0.25
C LEU A 122 -15.32 10.47 0.75
N ARG A 123 -14.54 11.48 0.35
CA ARG A 123 -14.11 12.54 1.27
C ARG A 123 -15.31 13.39 1.72
N LYS A 124 -15.54 13.45 3.03
CA LYS A 124 -16.50 14.38 3.65
C LYS A 124 -15.96 15.81 3.59
N GLY A 125 -16.42 16.59 2.61
CA GLY A 125 -16.10 18.00 2.44
C GLY A 125 -15.10 18.27 1.32
N GLY A 126 -15.63 18.75 0.19
CA GLY A 126 -14.89 19.57 -0.76
C GLY A 126 -15.51 20.96 -0.75
N ASP A 127 -14.89 21.87 -0.01
CA ASP A 127 -14.61 23.22 -0.52
C ASP A 127 -13.12 23.24 -0.90
#